data_AF-A0AAW1XVN4-F1
#
_entry.id   AF-A0AAW1XVN4-F1
#
_cell.length_a   1.000
_cell.length_b   1.000
_cell.length_c   1.000
_cell.angle_alpha   90.00
_cell.angle_beta   90.00
_cell.angle_gamma   90.00
#
_symmetry.space_group_name_H-M   'P 1'
#
loop_
_entity.id
_entity.type
_entity.pdbx_description
1 polymer ?
#
loop_
_entity_poly.entity_id
_entity_poly.type
_entity_poly.pdbx_seq_one_letter_code
_entity_poly.pdbx_strand_id
1 'polypeptide(L)'
;MEVQTLQSVLNMYREYRVALKMLMGEHQDRIQAFGEETREVQLEVQQAESEFTILLEDQEIPKLQSEVLWKEFWLFSQRCEQRILKLDLFLKKMEGEMSLLEEEEEEIHYLLLRVARIENH
;
A
#
# COMPACT_ATOMS: atom_id res chain seq x y z
N MET A 1 12.35 -30.01 -35.85
CA MET A 1 11.36 -30.27 -34.77
C MET A 1 11.43 -29.23 -33.65
N GLU A 2 12.12 -28.10 -33.84
CA GLU A 2 12.48 -27.14 -32.77
C GLU A 2 11.65 -25.84 -32.76
N VAL A 3 10.93 -25.54 -33.85
CA VAL A 3 10.13 -24.30 -33.99
C VAL A 3 8.78 -24.39 -33.26
N GLN A 4 8.18 -25.58 -33.17
CA GLN A 4 6.94 -25.80 -32.39
C GLN A 4 7.15 -25.69 -30.88
N THR A 5 8.38 -25.92 -30.40
CA THR A 5 8.73 -25.77 -28.98
C THR A 5 8.98 -24.31 -28.57
N LEU A 6 9.61 -23.50 -29.43
CA LEU A 6 9.90 -22.09 -29.12
C LEU A 6 8.62 -21.23 -29.07
N GLN A 7 7.71 -21.41 -30.04
CA GLN A 7 6.43 -20.67 -30.06
C GLN A 7 5.57 -20.97 -28.82
N SER A 8 5.55 -22.21 -28.35
CA SER A 8 4.83 -22.59 -27.13
C SER A 8 5.44 -21.95 -25.88
N VAL A 9 6.77 -21.89 -25.80
CA VAL A 9 7.48 -21.24 -24.70
C VAL A 9 7.22 -19.71 -24.71
N LEU A 10 7.25 -19.08 -25.88
CA LEU A 10 6.91 -17.66 -26.03
C LEU A 10 5.47 -17.36 -25.60
N ASN A 11 4.52 -18.22 -25.94
CA ASN A 11 3.14 -18.06 -25.52
C ASN A 11 2.99 -18.18 -23.99
N MET A 12 3.70 -19.13 -23.37
CA MET A 12 3.74 -19.27 -21.92
C MET A 12 4.26 -18.00 -21.23
N TYR A 13 5.37 -17.42 -21.70
CA TYR A 13 5.88 -16.16 -21.15
C TYR A 13 4.93 -14.98 -21.36
N ARG A 14 4.20 -14.95 -22.48
CA ARG A 14 3.17 -13.92 -22.72
C ARG A 14 2.00 -14.05 -21.75
N GLU A 15 1.50 -15.25 -21.55
CA GLU A 15 0.42 -15.55 -20.59
C GLU A 15 0.86 -15.22 -19.16
N TYR A 16 2.09 -15.61 -18.79
CA TYR A 16 2.66 -15.28 -17.49
C TYR A 16 2.76 -13.77 -17.27
N ARG A 17 3.22 -13.01 -18.27
CA ARG A 17 3.29 -11.54 -18.18
C ARG A 17 1.91 -10.90 -18.00
N VAL A 18 0.87 -11.45 -18.61
CA VAL A 18 -0.51 -10.97 -18.39
C VAL A 18 -0.93 -11.21 -16.94
N ALA A 19 -0.70 -12.41 -16.42
CA ALA A 19 -1.00 -12.75 -15.02
C ALA A 19 -0.22 -11.86 -14.04
N LEU A 20 1.06 -11.62 -14.30
CA LEU A 20 1.92 -10.74 -13.51
C LEU A 20 1.37 -9.31 -13.45
N LYS A 21 0.96 -8.74 -14.59
CA LYS A 21 0.36 -7.40 -14.65
C LYS A 21 -0.97 -7.30 -13.93
N MET A 22 -1.80 -8.36 -13.98
CA MET A 22 -3.03 -8.40 -13.21
C MET A 22 -2.73 -8.36 -11.71
N LEU A 23 -1.77 -9.17 -11.25
CA LEU A 23 -1.34 -9.19 -9.85
C LEU A 23 -0.77 -7.84 -9.42
N MET A 24 0.09 -7.22 -10.23
CA MET A 24 0.59 -5.86 -9.99
C MET A 24 -0.58 -4.86 -9.86
N GLY A 25 -1.58 -4.94 -10.74
CA GLY A 25 -2.80 -4.13 -10.61
C GLY A 25 -3.49 -4.30 -9.25
N GLU A 26 -3.65 -5.53 -8.78
CA GLU A 26 -4.24 -5.81 -7.46
C GLU A 26 -3.39 -5.25 -6.30
N HIS A 27 -2.06 -5.32 -6.38
CA HIS A 27 -1.18 -4.71 -5.38
C HIS A 27 -1.29 -3.18 -5.40
N GLN A 28 -1.40 -2.56 -6.58
CA GLN A 28 -1.52 -1.11 -6.73
C GLN A 28 -2.82 -0.62 -6.08
N ASP A 29 -3.92 -1.29 -6.36
CA ASP A 29 -5.23 -0.98 -5.78
C ASP A 29 -5.20 -1.07 -4.24
N ARG A 30 -4.53 -2.10 -3.70
CA ARG A 30 -4.38 -2.27 -2.25
C ARG A 30 -3.49 -1.20 -1.62
N ILE A 31 -2.37 -0.85 -2.27
CA ILE A 31 -1.49 0.24 -1.81
C ILE A 31 -2.28 1.55 -1.75
N GLN A 32 -3.05 1.86 -2.78
CA GLN A 32 -3.89 3.06 -2.79
C GLN A 32 -4.92 3.03 -1.65
N ALA A 33 -5.64 1.92 -1.47
CA ALA A 33 -6.64 1.78 -0.41
C ALA A 33 -6.05 1.96 1.00
N PHE A 34 -4.89 1.36 1.28
CA PHE A 34 -4.22 1.54 2.57
C PHE A 34 -3.67 2.96 2.77
N GLY A 35 -3.23 3.61 1.69
CA GLY A 35 -2.83 5.02 1.71
C GLY A 35 -3.99 5.95 2.03
N GLU A 36 -5.16 5.70 1.44
CA GLU A 36 -6.41 6.41 1.73
C GLU A 36 -6.85 6.19 3.18
N GLU A 37 -6.86 4.95 3.68
CA GLU A 37 -7.20 4.65 5.07
C GLU A 37 -6.23 5.33 6.06
N THR A 38 -4.93 5.35 5.76
CA THR A 38 -3.94 6.03 6.60
C THR A 38 -4.23 7.52 6.69
N ARG A 39 -4.62 8.15 5.57
CA ARG A 39 -5.00 9.56 5.52
C ARG A 39 -6.27 9.83 6.31
N GLU A 40 -7.28 8.95 6.23
CA GLU A 40 -8.50 9.07 7.04
C GLU A 40 -8.19 9.05 8.54
N VAL A 41 -7.36 8.11 8.99
CA VAL A 41 -6.96 8.04 10.41
C VAL A 41 -6.20 9.29 10.84
N GLN A 42 -5.33 9.85 9.98
CA GLN A 42 -4.63 11.10 10.27
C GLN A 42 -5.60 12.29 10.41
N LEU A 43 -6.63 12.36 9.56
CA LEU A 43 -7.67 13.40 9.65
C LEU A 43 -8.51 13.25 10.93
N GLU A 44 -8.87 12.02 11.31
CA GLU A 44 -9.57 11.74 12.58
C GLU A 44 -8.74 12.23 13.78
N VAL A 45 -7.43 11.99 13.77
CA VAL A 45 -6.53 12.46 14.84
C VAL A 45 -6.49 13.99 14.90
N GLN A 46 -6.31 14.66 13.76
CA GLN A 46 -6.28 16.12 13.70
C GLN A 46 -7.59 16.75 14.16
N GLN A 47 -8.72 16.16 13.78
CA GLN A 47 -10.04 16.63 14.22
C GLN A 47 -10.19 16.46 15.73
N ALA A 48 -9.84 15.29 16.28
CA ALA A 48 -9.89 15.04 17.71
C ALA A 48 -8.95 15.99 18.48
N GLU A 49 -7.74 16.28 17.97
CA GLU A 49 -6.82 17.26 18.54
C GLU A 49 -7.43 18.67 18.60
N SER A 50 -8.10 19.08 17.52
CA SER A 50 -8.77 20.38 17.47
C SER A 50 -9.95 20.45 18.44
N GLU A 51 -10.81 19.44 18.47
CA GLU A 51 -11.96 19.38 19.39
C GLU A 51 -11.49 19.38 20.85
N PHE A 52 -10.44 18.63 21.14
CA PHE A 52 -9.85 18.55 22.46
C PHE A 52 -9.22 19.87 22.91
N THR A 53 -8.54 20.57 22.02
CA THR A 53 -7.96 21.90 22.30
C THR A 53 -9.04 22.90 22.66
N ILE A 54 -10.14 22.94 21.90
CA ILE A 54 -11.29 23.81 22.16
C ILE A 54 -11.90 23.50 23.54
N LEU A 55 -12.09 22.22 23.85
CA LEU A 55 -12.62 21.79 25.15
C LEU A 55 -11.72 22.25 26.32
N LEU A 56 -10.40 22.21 26.17
CA LEU A 56 -9.49 22.65 27.23
C LEU A 56 -9.40 24.17 27.41
N GLU A 57 -9.69 24.93 26.36
CA GLU A 57 -9.73 26.40 26.42
C GLU A 57 -10.98 26.92 27.14
N ASP A 58 -12.01 26.10 27.32
CA ASP A 58 -13.21 26.42 28.09
C ASP A 58 -12.91 26.47 29.60
N GLN A 59 -12.89 27.68 30.17
CA GLN A 59 -12.42 27.96 31.54
C GLN A 59 -13.30 27.39 32.67
N GLU A 60 -14.40 26.72 32.35
CA GLU A 60 -15.35 26.17 33.33
C GLU A 60 -15.11 24.69 33.68
N ILE A 61 -14.14 24.01 33.07
CA ILE A 61 -13.91 22.58 33.33
C ILE A 61 -13.27 22.35 34.72
N PRO A 62 -13.92 21.61 35.64
CA PRO A 62 -13.30 21.19 36.89
C PRO A 62 -12.05 20.33 36.64
N LYS A 63 -10.98 20.52 37.42
CA LYS A 63 -9.70 19.79 37.27
C LYS A 63 -9.85 18.27 37.09
N LEU A 64 -10.74 17.63 37.86
CA LEU A 64 -10.96 16.18 37.80
C LEU A 64 -11.54 15.73 36.45
N GLN A 65 -12.38 16.56 35.81
CA GLN A 65 -12.92 16.28 34.48
C GLN A 65 -11.87 16.51 33.39
N SER A 66 -11.01 17.53 33.55
CA SER A 66 -9.87 17.75 32.67
C SER A 66 -8.90 16.56 32.65
N GLU A 67 -8.57 15.96 33.80
CA GLU A 67 -7.71 14.79 33.88
C GLU A 67 -8.29 13.55 33.17
N VAL A 68 -9.61 13.34 33.30
CA VAL A 68 -10.31 12.24 32.59
C VAL A 68 -10.27 12.46 31.09
N LEU A 69 -10.59 13.67 30.62
CA LEU A 69 -10.54 14.03 29.20
C LEU A 69 -9.14 13.83 28.62
N TRP A 70 -8.09 14.26 29.33
CA TRP A 70 -6.69 14.02 28.92
C TRP A 70 -6.36 12.54 28.76
N LYS A 71 -6.82 11.70 29.69
CA LYS A 71 -6.60 10.26 29.62
C LYS A 71 -7.34 9.62 28.45
N GLU A 72 -8.58 10.04 28.19
CA GLU A 72 -9.38 9.55 27.06
C GLU A 72 -8.75 9.94 25.73
N PHE A 73 -8.32 11.20 25.59
CA PHE A 73 -7.61 11.68 24.42
C PHE A 73 -6.30 10.91 24.21
N TRP A 74 -5.50 10.71 25.25
CA TRP A 74 -4.27 9.92 25.16
C TRP A 74 -4.52 8.47 24.70
N LEU A 75 -5.54 7.80 25.25
CA LEU A 75 -5.94 6.45 24.82
C LEU A 75 -6.44 6.42 23.37
N PHE A 76 -7.11 7.47 22.92
CA PHE A 76 -7.51 7.63 21.53
C PHE A 76 -6.28 7.77 20.62
N SER A 77 -5.37 8.71 20.91
CA SER A 77 -4.15 8.93 20.13
C SER A 77 -3.30 7.66 20.03
N GLN A 78 -3.16 6.91 21.12
CA GLN A 78 -2.44 5.63 21.13
C GLN A 78 -3.08 4.58 20.20
N ARG A 79 -4.42 4.51 20.13
CA ARG A 79 -5.12 3.59 19.22
C ARG A 79 -4.92 3.99 17.76
N CYS A 80 -4.98 5.28 17.46
CA CYS A 80 -4.74 5.79 16.11
C CYS A 80 -3.29 5.55 15.67
N GLU A 81 -2.31 5.80 16.54
CA GLU A 81 -0.89 5.54 16.29
C GLU A 81 -0.66 4.05 15.98
N GLN A 82 -1.24 3.13 16.75
CA GLN A 82 -1.17 1.70 16.48
C GLN A 82 -1.80 1.31 15.14
N ARG A 83 -2.90 1.96 14.74
CA ARG A 83 -3.56 1.70 13.46
C ARG A 83 -2.70 2.19 12.30
N ILE A 84 -2.16 3.41 12.38
CA ILE A 84 -1.24 3.97 11.40
C ILE A 84 0.00 3.08 11.24
N LEU A 85 0.61 2.64 12.34
CA LEU A 85 1.78 1.75 12.29
C LEU A 85 1.48 0.42 11.58
N LYS A 86 0.29 -0.15 11.79
CA LYS A 86 -0.11 -1.37 11.08
C LYS A 86 -0.28 -1.12 9.58
N LEU A 87 -0.95 -0.02 9.21
CA LEU A 87 -1.15 0.34 7.81
C LEU A 87 0.18 0.63 7.11
N ASP A 88 1.10 1.34 7.76
CA ASP A 88 2.45 1.62 7.24
C ASP A 88 3.27 0.33 7.02
N LEU A 89 3.18 -0.63 7.95
CA LEU A 89 3.81 -1.95 7.76
C LEU A 89 3.23 -2.71 6.57
N PHE A 90 1.91 -2.65 6.36
CA PHE A 90 1.28 -3.28 5.21
C PHE A 90 1.66 -2.59 3.90
N LEU A 91 1.66 -1.26 3.87
CA LEU A 91 2.09 -0.46 2.72
C LEU A 91 3.51 -0.81 2.30
N LYS A 92 4.48 -0.74 3.22
CA LYS A 92 5.89 -1.07 2.93
C LYS A 92 6.07 -2.50 2.41
N LYS A 93 5.31 -3.45 2.97
CA LYS A 93 5.34 -4.83 2.51
C LYS A 93 4.82 -4.93 1.07
N MET A 94 3.68 -4.30 0.78
CA MET A 94 3.07 -4.32 -0.55
C MET A 94 3.90 -3.60 -1.60
N GLU A 95 4.50 -2.46 -1.26
CA GLU A 95 5.43 -1.74 -2.13
C GLU A 95 6.67 -2.58 -2.46
N GLY A 96 7.18 -3.32 -1.47
CA GLY A 96 8.27 -4.28 -1.69
C GLY A 96 7.87 -5.45 -2.60
N GLU A 97 6.69 -6.03 -2.40
CA GLU A 97 6.15 -7.08 -3.28
C GLU A 97 5.93 -6.54 -4.71
N MET A 98 5.41 -5.32 -4.85
CA MET A 98 5.24 -4.66 -6.15
C MET A 98 6.57 -4.49 -6.88
N SER A 99 7.60 -3.98 -6.20
CA SER A 99 8.93 -3.76 -6.79
C SER A 99 9.52 -5.07 -7.35
N LEU A 100 9.33 -6.19 -6.65
CA LEU A 100 9.79 -7.50 -7.12
C LEU A 100 9.02 -7.95 -8.38
N LEU A 101 7.72 -7.69 -8.44
CA LEU A 101 6.91 -7.99 -9.63
C LEU A 101 7.30 -7.11 -10.83
N GLU A 102 7.65 -5.85 -10.60
CA GLU A 102 8.15 -4.94 -11.64
C GLU A 102 9.47 -5.45 -12.23
N GLU A 103 10.43 -5.84 -11.38
CA GLU A 103 11.71 -6.43 -11.81
C GLU A 103 11.49 -7.69 -12.66
N GLU A 104 10.59 -8.57 -12.22
CA GLU A 104 10.25 -9.79 -12.96
C GLU A 104 9.57 -9.48 -14.31
N GLU A 105 8.71 -8.46 -14.36
CA GLU A 105 8.07 -8.00 -15.59
C GLU A 105 9.10 -7.52 -16.61
N GLU A 106 10.07 -6.73 -16.16
CA GLU A 106 11.16 -6.19 -16.97
C GLU A 106 12.05 -7.31 -17.53
N GLU A 107 12.42 -8.30 -16.71
CA GLU A 107 13.23 -9.43 -17.15
C GLU A 107 12.52 -10.24 -18.25
N ILE A 108 11.25 -10.57 -18.04
CA ILE A 108 10.46 -11.33 -19.02
C ILE A 108 10.26 -10.51 -20.29
N HIS A 109 10.02 -9.20 -20.16
CA HIS A 109 9.91 -8.32 -21.31
C HIS A 109 11.21 -8.28 -22.13
N TYR A 110 12.36 -8.18 -21.48
CA TYR A 110 13.67 -8.22 -22.11
C TYR A 110 13.91 -9.54 -22.86
N LEU A 111 13.59 -10.68 -22.24
CA LEU A 111 13.72 -12.00 -22.86
C LEU A 111 12.85 -12.12 -24.12
N LEU A 112 11.59 -11.68 -24.06
CA LEU A 112 10.68 -11.68 -25.20
C LEU A 112 11.21 -10.82 -26.35
N LEU A 113 11.73 -9.62 -26.06
CA LEU A 113 12.34 -8.74 -27.06
C LEU A 113 13.57 -9.37 -27.71
N ARG A 114 14.39 -10.05 -26.91
CA ARG A 114 15.60 -10.74 -27.40
C ARG A 114 15.25 -11.88 -28.36
N VAL A 115 14.27 -12.71 -28.02
CA VAL A 115 13.84 -13.81 -28.92
C VAL A 115 13.26 -13.24 -30.21
N ALA A 116 12.41 -12.20 -30.14
CA ALA A 116 11.85 -11.56 -31.32
C ALA A 116 12.91 -10.98 -32.27
N ARG A 117 14.07 -10.53 -31.76
CA ARG A 117 15.20 -10.07 -32.59
C ARG A 117 15.94 -11.21 -33.28
N ILE A 118 16.01 -12.38 -32.65
CA ILE A 118 16.65 -13.57 -33.23
C ILE A 118 15.78 -14.17 -34.34
N GLU A 119 14.44 -14.15 -34.19
CA GLU A 119 13.53 -14.66 -35.23
C GLU A 119 13.43 -13.76 -36.48
N ASN A 120 13.84 -12.49 -36.38
CA ASN A 120 13.86 -11.54 -37.50
C ASN A 120 15.20 -11.51 -38.27
N HIS A 121 16.17 -12.35 -37.89
CA HIS A 121 17.48 -12.50 -38.54
C HIS A 121 17.69 -13.94 -39.02
#